data_AF-A0A8H3ADV8-F1
#
_entry.id   AF-A0A8H3ADV8-F1
#
_cell.length_a   1.000
_cell.length_b   1.000
_cell.length_c   1.000
_cell.angle_alpha   90.00
_cell.angle_beta   90.00
_cell.angle_gamma   90.00
#
_symmetry.space_group_name_H-M   'P 1'
#
loop_
_entity.id
_entity.type
_entity.pdbx_description
1 polymer ?
#
loop_
_entity_poly.entity_id
_entity_poly.type
_entity_poly.pdbx_seq_one_letter_code
_entity_poly.pdbx_strand_id
1 'polypeptide(L)'
;MVIDDLRTPDQEPELTETSALLAGQDEAQTSQRLSQPSIMRFQHAHLVLPVVFLGFMSDTITTTTSIQIGNMIACRFWYSTHDPPKIPGSGNIPEELCQAPGVQGIFARIVQVSVLVDICGAVITSSLIGTLSAKFGRKPLLVIVAIISAISPLVILVALYHNSLVLIIVSTGMAAVGGPRQLSLLATMFIVDVATDPGPILSILEGSVNFGLAISFALGGLITRWS
;
A
#
# COMPACT_ATOMS: atom_id res chain seq x y z
N MET A 1 -85.57 12.59 -9.08
CA MET A 1 -85.45 14.05 -9.30
C MET A 1 -85.22 14.66 -7.92
N VAL A 2 -83.96 14.77 -7.54
CA VAL A 2 -83.49 15.40 -6.30
C VAL A 2 -82.37 16.34 -6.75
N ILE A 3 -82.57 17.62 -6.46
CA ILE A 3 -81.74 18.74 -6.91
C ILE A 3 -80.82 19.09 -5.74
N ASP A 4 -79.52 18.97 -5.97
CA ASP A 4 -78.47 19.64 -5.20
C ASP A 4 -77.46 20.17 -6.23
N ASP A 5 -77.24 21.47 -6.28
CA ASP A 5 -76.09 22.09 -5.59
C ASP A 5 -75.93 23.55 -6.05
N LEU A 6 -75.79 24.42 -5.06
CA LEU A 6 -75.73 25.87 -5.16
C LEU A 6 -74.24 26.26 -5.20
N ARG A 7 -73.72 26.69 -6.37
CA ARG A 7 -72.34 27.15 -6.50
C ARG A 7 -72.26 28.55 -7.08
N THR A 8 -71.72 29.46 -6.28
CA THR A 8 -70.80 30.60 -6.57
C THR A 8 -70.71 31.44 -5.28
N PRO A 9 -69.62 32.20 -4.98
CA PRO A 9 -68.67 32.82 -5.92
C PRO A 9 -67.18 32.79 -5.51
N ASP A 10 -66.34 33.19 -6.48
CA ASP A 10 -65.09 33.97 -6.42
C ASP A 10 -64.07 33.76 -5.29
N GLN A 11 -62.87 33.34 -5.69
CA GLN A 11 -61.65 33.62 -4.94
C GLN A 11 -60.51 34.01 -5.89
N GLU A 12 -60.21 35.32 -5.90
CA GLU A 12 -58.99 35.92 -6.44
C GLU A 12 -57.74 35.30 -5.78
N PRO A 13 -56.67 35.03 -6.54
CA PRO A 13 -55.39 34.64 -5.95
C PRO A 13 -54.62 35.87 -5.45
N GLU A 14 -54.51 35.98 -4.13
CA GLU A 14 -53.71 36.97 -3.42
C GLU A 14 -52.21 36.72 -3.68
N LEU A 15 -51.59 37.62 -4.45
CA LEU A 15 -50.18 37.61 -4.81
C LEU A 15 -49.32 38.01 -3.59
N THR A 16 -48.79 37.02 -2.86
CA THR A 16 -47.95 37.25 -1.68
C THR A 16 -46.51 37.62 -2.10
N GLU A 17 -46.21 38.92 -2.16
CA GLU A 17 -44.91 39.48 -2.59
C GLU A 17 -43.75 39.37 -1.57
N THR A 18 -43.84 38.56 -0.52
CA THR A 18 -42.77 38.48 0.51
C THR A 18 -41.85 37.26 0.41
N SER A 19 -42.08 36.33 -0.52
CA SER A 19 -41.29 35.08 -0.60
C SER A 19 -40.05 35.13 -1.51
N ALA A 20 -39.85 36.21 -2.28
CA ALA A 20 -38.79 36.24 -3.29
C ALA A 20 -37.41 36.71 -2.79
N LEU A 21 -37.33 37.38 -1.63
CA LEU A 21 -36.08 38.02 -1.17
C LEU A 21 -35.17 37.12 -0.30
N LEU A 22 -35.64 35.96 0.13
CA LEU A 22 -34.83 34.98 0.88
C LEU A 22 -34.27 33.85 0.00
N ALA A 23 -34.85 33.61 -1.18
CA ALA A 23 -34.38 32.54 -2.08
C ALA A 23 -33.00 32.83 -2.68
N GLY A 24 -32.68 34.10 -2.97
CA GLY A 24 -31.41 34.47 -3.61
C GLY A 24 -30.18 34.45 -2.69
N GLN A 25 -30.37 34.54 -1.36
CA GLN A 25 -29.27 34.63 -0.40
C GLN A 25 -28.83 33.25 0.12
N ASP A 26 -29.75 32.29 0.19
CA ASP A 26 -29.44 30.89 0.52
C ASP A 26 -28.75 30.15 -0.64
N GLU A 27 -29.05 30.46 -1.91
CA GLU A 27 -28.39 29.80 -3.04
C GLU A 27 -26.91 30.19 -3.19
N ALA A 28 -26.57 31.46 -2.93
CA ALA A 28 -25.18 31.92 -2.98
C ALA A 28 -24.32 31.36 -1.83
N GLN A 29 -24.85 31.27 -0.61
CA GLN A 29 -24.14 30.67 0.54
C GLN A 29 -24.09 29.13 0.49
N THR A 30 -25.12 28.48 -0.05
CA THR A 30 -25.16 27.02 -0.23
C THR A 30 -24.18 26.55 -1.31
N SER A 31 -24.07 27.27 -2.43
CA SER A 31 -23.06 26.99 -3.47
C SER A 31 -21.61 27.17 -2.98
N GLN A 32 -21.36 28.14 -2.09
CA GLN A 32 -20.01 28.39 -1.56
C GLN A 32 -19.60 27.38 -0.48
N ARG A 33 -20.53 26.88 0.35
CA ARG A 33 -20.22 25.83 1.35
C ARG A 33 -20.15 24.41 0.77
N LEU A 34 -20.78 24.14 -0.38
CA LEU A 34 -20.71 22.83 -1.06
C LEU A 34 -19.49 22.68 -1.98
N SER A 35 -18.87 23.78 -2.41
CA SER A 35 -17.70 23.76 -3.31
C SER A 35 -16.34 23.68 -2.57
N GLN A 36 -16.28 24.11 -1.31
CA GLN A 36 -15.03 24.15 -0.55
C GLN A 36 -14.56 22.82 0.13
N PRO A 37 -15.39 21.78 0.35
CA PRO A 37 -14.90 20.50 0.88
C PRO A 37 -14.41 19.51 -0.19
N SER A 38 -14.79 19.67 -1.47
CA SER A 38 -14.42 18.71 -2.53
C SER A 38 -13.00 18.92 -3.05
N ILE A 39 -12.56 20.19 -3.21
CA ILE A 39 -11.22 20.53 -3.72
C ILE A 39 -10.12 20.08 -2.73
N MET A 40 -10.31 20.31 -1.42
CA MET A 40 -9.35 19.82 -0.42
C MET A 40 -9.33 18.29 -0.33
N ARG A 41 -10.47 17.61 -0.48
CA ARG A 41 -10.55 16.13 -0.51
C ARG A 41 -9.85 15.54 -1.73
N PHE A 42 -9.99 16.17 -2.89
CA PHE A 42 -9.31 15.78 -4.13
C PHE A 42 -7.78 15.92 -4.01
N GLN A 43 -7.30 17.00 -3.39
CA GLN A 43 -5.87 17.20 -3.11
C GLN A 43 -5.31 16.14 -2.16
N HIS A 44 -6.08 15.66 -1.18
CA HIS A 44 -5.65 14.61 -0.25
C HIS A 44 -5.55 13.23 -0.90
N ALA A 45 -6.43 12.90 -1.86
CA ALA A 45 -6.35 11.64 -2.59
C ALA A 45 -5.06 11.55 -3.44
N HIS A 46 -4.66 12.66 -4.07
CA HIS A 46 -3.41 12.73 -4.84
C HIS A 46 -2.14 12.64 -3.99
N LEU A 47 -2.19 13.01 -2.70
CA LEU A 47 -1.05 12.89 -1.78
C LEU A 47 -0.71 11.44 -1.41
N VAL A 48 -1.65 10.50 -1.56
CA VAL A 48 -1.42 9.08 -1.22
C VAL A 48 -0.62 8.36 -2.31
N LEU A 49 -0.77 8.78 -3.56
CA LEU A 49 -0.07 8.22 -4.73
C LEU A 49 1.46 8.17 -4.59
N PRO A 50 2.17 9.28 -4.28
CA PRO A 50 3.63 9.23 -4.13
C PRO A 50 4.07 8.35 -2.95
N VAL A 51 3.27 8.27 -1.88
CA VAL A 51 3.56 7.43 -0.73
C VAL A 51 3.52 5.95 -1.11
N VAL A 52 2.48 5.54 -1.84
CA VAL A 52 2.34 4.17 -2.34
C VAL A 52 3.46 3.85 -3.33
N PHE A 53 3.71 4.74 -4.30
CA PHE A 53 4.81 4.60 -5.26
C PHE A 53 6.16 4.38 -4.56
N LEU A 54 6.52 5.22 -3.59
CA LEU A 54 7.77 5.12 -2.84
C LEU A 54 7.83 3.84 -1.98
N GLY A 55 6.71 3.42 -1.40
CA GLY A 55 6.63 2.19 -0.62
C GLY A 55 6.94 0.95 -1.46
N PHE A 56 6.32 0.82 -2.64
CA PHE A 56 6.62 -0.27 -3.57
C PHE A 56 8.04 -0.19 -4.10
N MET A 57 8.54 1.02 -4.36
CA MET A 57 9.87 1.22 -4.88
C MET A 57 10.95 0.77 -3.88
N SER A 58 10.82 1.20 -2.63
CA SER A 58 11.77 0.86 -1.56
C SER A 58 11.83 -0.64 -1.28
N ASP A 59 10.68 -1.31 -1.26
CA ASP A 59 10.59 -2.73 -0.94
C ASP A 59 11.24 -3.61 -2.03
N THR A 60 10.99 -3.29 -3.29
CA THR A 60 11.51 -4.08 -4.40
C THR A 60 13.01 -3.88 -4.65
N ILE A 61 13.54 -2.67 -4.43
CA ILE A 61 15.00 -2.45 -4.45
C ILE A 61 15.69 -3.31 -3.38
N THR A 62 15.08 -3.40 -2.19
CA THR A 62 15.61 -4.20 -1.08
C THR A 62 15.54 -5.70 -1.40
N THR A 63 14.51 -6.15 -2.12
CA THR A 63 14.34 -7.54 -2.54
C THR A 63 15.52 -8.01 -3.41
N THR A 64 15.99 -7.21 -4.35
CA THR A 64 17.14 -7.59 -5.19
C THR A 64 18.42 -7.81 -4.36
N THR A 65 18.69 -6.91 -3.42
CA THR A 65 19.83 -7.04 -2.51
C THR A 65 19.68 -8.27 -1.60
N SER A 66 18.45 -8.53 -1.14
CA SER A 66 18.12 -9.68 -0.32
C SER A 66 18.30 -11.01 -1.07
N ILE A 67 18.10 -11.02 -2.40
CA ILE A 67 18.33 -12.21 -3.25
C ILE A 67 19.82 -12.58 -3.27
N GLN A 68 20.72 -11.61 -3.49
CA GLN A 68 22.15 -11.87 -3.51
C GLN A 68 22.64 -12.42 -2.15
N ILE A 69 22.25 -11.75 -1.07
CA ILE A 69 22.63 -12.14 0.28
C ILE A 69 22.00 -13.49 0.65
N GLY A 70 20.73 -13.69 0.29
CA GLY A 70 20.03 -14.96 0.47
C GLY A 70 20.69 -16.12 -0.28
N ASN A 71 21.22 -15.88 -1.48
CA ASN A 71 21.97 -16.88 -2.23
C ASN A 71 23.28 -17.25 -1.52
N MET A 72 24.00 -16.26 -0.98
CA MET A 72 25.23 -16.51 -0.22
C MET A 72 24.96 -17.30 1.08
N ILE A 73 23.86 -16.99 1.79
CA ILE A 73 23.43 -17.74 2.98
C ILE A 73 23.02 -19.17 2.60
N ALA A 74 22.21 -19.35 1.56
CA ALA A 74 21.78 -20.67 1.08
C ALA A 74 22.98 -21.54 0.66
N CYS A 75 23.95 -20.92 0.00
CA CYS A 75 25.21 -21.56 -0.40
C CYS A 75 26.01 -22.05 0.82
N ARG A 76 26.19 -21.17 1.81
CA ARG A 76 26.87 -21.54 3.07
C ARG A 76 26.14 -22.66 3.80
N PHE A 77 24.81 -22.62 3.84
CA PHE A 77 23.99 -23.65 4.48
C PHE A 77 24.09 -25.01 3.77
N TRP A 78 24.02 -25.02 2.43
CA TRP A 78 24.15 -26.24 1.62
C TRP A 78 25.51 -26.89 1.78
N TYR A 79 26.59 -26.12 1.65
CA TYR A 79 27.95 -26.65 1.82
C TYR A 79 28.23 -27.06 3.26
N SER A 80 27.68 -26.36 4.26
CA SER A 80 27.81 -26.77 5.67
C SER A 80 27.14 -28.12 5.96
N THR A 81 26.12 -28.51 5.20
CA THR A 81 25.38 -29.76 5.42
C THR A 81 25.84 -30.91 4.55
N HIS A 82 26.33 -30.64 3.33
CA HIS A 82 26.69 -31.67 2.36
C HIS A 82 28.20 -31.87 2.20
N ASP A 83 28.99 -30.79 2.16
CA ASP A 83 30.43 -30.82 1.88
C ASP A 83 31.19 -29.71 2.66
N PRO A 84 31.34 -29.85 4.00
CA PRO A 84 32.01 -28.86 4.83
C PRO A 84 33.46 -28.51 4.43
N PRO A 85 34.30 -29.42 3.88
CA PRO A 85 35.68 -29.07 3.52
C PRO A 85 35.80 -28.15 2.29
N LYS A 86 34.71 -27.91 1.53
CA LYS A 86 34.69 -26.95 0.42
C LYS A 86 34.52 -25.50 0.87
N ILE A 87 34.24 -25.26 2.16
CA ILE A 87 34.18 -23.90 2.72
C ILE A 87 35.62 -23.46 3.01
N PRO A 88 36.19 -22.50 2.26
CA PRO A 88 37.55 -22.04 2.51
C PRO A 88 37.63 -21.40 3.90
N GLY A 89 38.77 -21.56 4.57
CA GLY A 89 39.01 -20.99 5.92
C GLY A 89 38.93 -19.46 5.98
N SER A 90 38.94 -18.78 4.82
CA SER A 90 38.67 -17.33 4.68
C SER A 90 37.20 -16.96 4.86
N GLY A 91 36.27 -17.94 4.87
CA GLY A 91 34.83 -17.72 4.99
C GLY A 91 34.14 -17.17 3.73
N ASN A 92 34.91 -16.81 2.70
CA ASN A 92 34.39 -16.27 1.45
C ASN A 92 34.27 -17.39 0.40
N ILE A 93 33.03 -17.83 0.13
CA ILE A 93 32.75 -18.87 -0.86
C ILE A 93 32.71 -18.20 -2.24
N PRO A 94 33.52 -18.65 -3.23
CA PRO A 94 33.47 -18.07 -4.58
C PRO A 94 32.09 -18.28 -5.20
N GLU A 95 31.59 -17.25 -5.86
CA GLU A 95 30.20 -17.16 -6.35
C GLU A 95 29.83 -18.28 -7.33
N GLU A 96 30.81 -18.78 -8.08
CA GLU A 96 30.67 -19.91 -9.01
C GLU A 96 30.19 -21.19 -8.31
N LEU A 97 30.63 -21.44 -7.08
CA LEU A 97 30.17 -22.59 -6.29
C LEU A 97 28.71 -22.45 -5.84
N CYS A 98 28.22 -21.21 -5.69
CA CYS A 98 26.84 -20.94 -5.29
C CYS A 98 25.85 -21.07 -6.46
N GLN A 99 26.32 -21.26 -7.70
CA GLN A 99 25.48 -21.56 -8.86
C GLN A 99 25.13 -23.05 -9.01
N ALA A 100 25.58 -23.92 -8.08
CA ALA A 100 25.24 -25.33 -8.12
C ALA A 100 23.70 -25.54 -8.02
N PRO A 101 23.13 -26.52 -8.77
CA PRO A 101 21.68 -26.74 -8.81
C PRO A 101 21.08 -27.08 -7.43
N GLY A 102 21.86 -27.70 -6.54
CA GLY A 102 21.44 -27.95 -5.15
C GLY A 102 21.23 -26.68 -4.33
N VAL A 103 22.10 -25.68 -4.48
CA VAL A 103 22.00 -24.38 -3.80
C VAL A 103 20.78 -23.61 -4.32
N GLN A 104 20.62 -23.56 -5.64
CA GLN A 104 19.46 -22.90 -6.27
C GLN A 104 18.13 -23.53 -5.84
N GLY A 105 18.10 -24.86 -5.67
CA GLY A 105 16.92 -25.57 -5.17
C GLY A 105 16.53 -25.17 -3.74
N ILE A 106 17.52 -25.03 -2.83
CA ILE A 106 17.26 -24.55 -1.46
C ILE A 106 16.85 -23.09 -1.47
N PHE A 107 17.58 -22.25 -2.22
CA PHE A 107 17.28 -20.82 -2.33
C PHE A 107 15.84 -20.59 -2.81
N ALA A 108 15.43 -21.28 -3.88
CA ALA A 108 14.06 -21.19 -4.39
C ALA A 108 13.01 -21.57 -3.33
N ARG A 109 13.25 -22.62 -2.53
CA ARG A 109 12.35 -23.01 -1.44
C ARG A 109 12.27 -21.93 -0.35
N ILE A 110 13.39 -21.33 0.03
CA ILE A 110 13.43 -20.25 1.03
C ILE A 110 12.62 -19.04 0.55
N VAL A 111 12.82 -18.64 -0.71
CA VAL A 111 12.06 -17.54 -1.32
C VAL A 111 10.57 -17.86 -1.36
N GLN A 112 10.19 -19.06 -1.80
CA GLN A 112 8.78 -19.49 -1.84
C GLN A 112 8.13 -19.46 -0.45
N VAL A 113 8.80 -20.00 0.57
CA VAL A 113 8.30 -19.97 1.96
C VAL A 113 8.16 -18.53 2.45
N SER A 114 9.13 -17.67 2.14
CA SER A 114 9.09 -16.25 2.54
C SER A 114 7.90 -15.53 1.90
N VAL A 115 7.66 -15.74 0.60
CA VAL A 115 6.50 -15.18 -0.12
C VAL A 115 5.19 -15.71 0.46
N LEU A 116 5.10 -17.00 0.79
CA LEU A 116 3.92 -17.60 1.44
C LEU A 116 3.64 -16.96 2.80
N VAL A 117 4.65 -16.81 3.64
CA VAL A 117 4.54 -16.16 4.96
C VAL A 117 4.06 -14.72 4.81
N ASP A 118 4.62 -14.00 3.85
CA ASP A 118 4.33 -12.60 3.56
C ASP A 118 2.88 -12.41 3.03
N ILE A 119 2.41 -13.31 2.16
CA ILE A 119 1.00 -13.34 1.69
C ILE A 119 0.05 -13.69 2.83
N CYS A 120 0.32 -14.76 3.57
CA CYS A 120 -0.52 -15.17 4.70
C CYS A 120 -0.59 -14.07 5.77
N GLY A 121 0.55 -13.44 6.07
CA GLY A 121 0.64 -12.31 6.97
C GLY A 121 -0.21 -11.13 6.48
N ALA A 122 -0.14 -10.79 5.20
CA ALA A 122 -0.97 -9.75 4.61
C ALA A 122 -2.48 -10.05 4.68
N VAL A 123 -2.89 -11.30 4.48
CA VAL A 123 -4.30 -11.69 4.58
C VAL A 123 -4.80 -11.55 6.02
N ILE A 124 -4.05 -12.06 7.00
CA ILE A 124 -4.42 -11.97 8.42
C ILE A 124 -4.48 -10.50 8.86
N THR A 125 -3.48 -9.71 8.48
CA THR A 125 -3.39 -8.31 8.89
C THR A 125 -4.39 -7.42 8.18
N SER A 126 -4.78 -7.69 6.93
CA SER A 126 -5.80 -6.92 6.22
C SER A 126 -7.15 -6.91 6.94
N SER A 127 -7.56 -8.06 7.50
CA SER A 127 -8.79 -8.15 8.31
C SER A 127 -8.68 -7.28 9.57
N LEU A 128 -7.53 -7.35 10.25
CA LEU A 128 -7.28 -6.57 11.45
C LEU A 128 -7.25 -5.07 11.16
N ILE A 129 -6.57 -4.67 10.08
CA ILE A 129 -6.48 -3.31 9.55
C ILE A 129 -7.86 -2.76 9.22
N GLY A 130 -8.75 -3.55 8.61
CA GLY A 130 -10.13 -3.15 8.34
C GLY A 130 -10.89 -2.77 9.61
N THR A 131 -10.79 -3.59 10.66
CA THR A 131 -11.43 -3.29 11.95
C THR A 131 -10.79 -2.10 12.68
N LEU A 132 -9.47 -1.95 12.58
CA LEU A 132 -8.74 -0.84 13.21
C LEU A 132 -9.05 0.49 12.52
N SER A 133 -9.13 0.46 11.19
CA SER A 133 -9.49 1.59 10.33
C SER A 133 -10.87 2.15 10.68
N ALA A 134 -11.83 1.27 10.96
CA ALA A 134 -13.17 1.68 11.40
C ALA A 134 -13.18 2.38 12.78
N LYS A 135 -12.25 2.02 13.67
CA LYS A 135 -12.19 2.57 15.05
C LYS A 135 -11.33 3.84 15.18
N PHE A 136 -10.14 3.84 14.57
CA PHE A 136 -9.15 4.92 14.71
C PHE A 136 -9.16 5.92 13.54
N GLY A 137 -9.92 5.62 12.47
CA GLY A 137 -9.95 6.40 11.25
C GLY A 137 -8.84 6.02 10.26
N ARG A 138 -9.07 6.33 8.98
CA ARG A 138 -8.20 5.92 7.85
C ARG A 138 -6.89 6.69 7.76
N LYS A 139 -6.91 7.99 8.07
CA LYS A 139 -5.76 8.88 7.95
C LYS A 139 -4.58 8.53 8.89
N PRO A 140 -4.77 8.35 10.22
CA PRO A 140 -3.65 8.00 11.10
C PRO A 140 -3.10 6.61 10.80
N LEU A 141 -3.97 5.66 10.40
CA LEU A 141 -3.56 4.31 10.07
C LEU A 141 -2.65 4.28 8.83
N LEU A 142 -2.97 5.07 7.80
CA LEU A 142 -2.15 5.19 6.59
C LEU A 142 -0.75 5.73 6.93
N VAL A 143 -0.64 6.72 7.81
CA VAL A 143 0.65 7.28 8.24
C VAL A 143 1.46 6.23 9.01
N ILE A 144 0.83 5.50 9.94
CA ILE A 144 1.52 4.45 10.72
C ILE A 144 2.04 3.35 9.79
N VAL A 145 1.21 2.86 8.86
CA VAL A 145 1.61 1.83 7.89
C VAL A 145 2.71 2.35 6.97
N ALA A 146 2.63 3.59 6.50
CA ALA A 146 3.70 4.20 5.69
C ALA A 146 5.03 4.26 6.45
N ILE A 147 5.02 4.63 7.74
CA ILE A 147 6.23 4.64 8.58
C ILE A 147 6.79 3.23 8.74
N ILE A 148 5.94 2.23 9.04
CA ILE A 148 6.37 0.83 9.15
C ILE A 148 6.96 0.34 7.83
N SER A 149 6.34 0.69 6.69
CA SER A 149 6.80 0.32 5.35
C SER A 149 8.19 0.88 5.05
N ALA A 150 8.51 2.07 5.56
CA ALA A 150 9.81 2.70 5.39
C ALA A 150 10.88 2.13 6.33
N ILE A 151 10.50 1.72 7.55
CA ILE A 151 11.44 1.16 8.54
C ILE A 151 11.78 -0.30 8.23
N SER A 152 10.82 -1.10 7.76
CA SER A 152 11.01 -2.51 7.44
C SER A 152 12.27 -2.83 6.59
N PRO A 153 12.51 -2.15 5.44
CA PRO A 153 13.70 -2.38 4.62
C PRO A 153 15.01 -1.96 5.32
N LEU A 154 14.97 -0.99 6.23
CA LEU A 154 16.15 -0.62 7.02
C LEU A 154 16.49 -1.71 8.04
N VAL A 155 15.47 -2.31 8.67
CA VAL A 155 15.67 -3.38 9.65
C VAL A 155 16.26 -4.62 8.99
N ILE A 156 15.81 -5.00 7.79
CA ILE A 156 16.39 -6.14 7.07
C ILE A 156 17.85 -5.88 6.66
N LEU A 157 18.21 -4.66 6.22
CA LEU A 157 19.60 -4.31 5.95
C LEU A 157 20.49 -4.46 7.19
N VAL A 158 20.02 -3.97 8.34
CA VAL A 158 20.73 -4.14 9.63
C VAL A 158 20.79 -5.61 10.03
N ALA A 159 19.73 -6.38 9.80
CA ALA A 159 19.66 -7.81 10.08
C ALA A 159 20.72 -8.58 9.30
N LEU A 160 20.89 -8.24 8.02
CA LEU A 160 21.86 -8.85 7.12
C LEU A 160 23.29 -8.45 7.51
N TYR A 161 23.52 -7.21 7.91
CA TYR A 161 24.84 -6.75 8.38
C TYR A 161 25.29 -7.48 9.66
N HIS A 162 24.38 -7.66 10.63
CA HIS A 162 24.67 -8.37 11.88
C HIS A 162 24.52 -9.89 11.78
N ASN A 163 24.10 -10.42 10.62
CA ASN A 163 23.81 -11.84 10.39
C ASN A 163 22.88 -12.45 11.47
N SER A 164 21.90 -11.68 11.95
CA SER A 164 21.02 -12.07 13.06
C SER A 164 19.66 -12.56 12.56
N LEU A 165 19.38 -13.85 12.76
CA LEU A 165 18.10 -14.46 12.39
C LEU A 165 16.90 -13.81 13.08
N VAL A 166 17.06 -13.33 14.31
CA VAL A 166 15.98 -12.67 15.06
C VAL A 166 15.54 -11.39 14.35
N LEU A 167 16.50 -10.58 13.87
CA LEU A 167 16.19 -9.36 13.14
C LEU A 167 15.55 -9.63 11.78
N ILE A 168 15.92 -10.73 11.12
CA ILE A 168 15.27 -11.15 9.88
C ILE A 168 13.79 -11.47 10.16
N ILE A 169 13.50 -12.30 11.17
CA ILE A 169 12.11 -12.64 11.54
C ILE A 169 11.31 -11.39 11.91
N VAL A 170 11.88 -10.49 12.70
CA VAL A 170 11.25 -9.22 13.08
C VAL A 170 10.96 -8.37 11.85
N SER A 171 11.91 -8.24 10.92
CA SER A 171 11.74 -7.48 9.68
C SER A 171 10.62 -8.07 8.79
N THR A 172 10.57 -9.40 8.65
CA THR A 172 9.51 -10.08 7.90
C THR A 172 8.15 -9.90 8.57
N GLY A 173 8.08 -9.92 9.90
CA GLY A 173 6.86 -9.62 10.65
C GLY A 173 6.39 -8.17 10.45
N MET A 174 7.33 -7.21 10.45
CA MET A 174 7.02 -5.80 10.16
C MET A 174 6.52 -5.61 8.73
N ALA A 175 7.18 -6.23 7.73
CA ALA A 175 6.73 -6.23 6.34
C ALA A 175 5.34 -6.86 6.19
N ALA A 176 5.07 -7.95 6.93
CA ALA A 176 3.77 -8.62 6.91
C ALA A 176 2.64 -7.78 7.52
N VAL A 177 2.93 -6.77 8.34
CA VAL A 177 1.91 -5.89 8.96
C VAL A 177 1.81 -4.54 8.25
N GLY A 178 2.94 -3.96 7.84
CA GLY A 178 3.00 -2.62 7.29
C GLY A 178 3.67 -2.54 5.92
N GLY A 179 3.71 -3.65 5.18
CA GLY A 179 4.32 -3.70 3.85
C GLY A 179 3.57 -2.88 2.79
N PRO A 180 4.14 -2.81 1.57
CA PRO A 180 3.56 -2.05 0.47
C PRO A 180 2.16 -2.53 0.07
N ARG A 181 1.84 -3.82 0.27
CA ARG A 181 0.49 -4.35 -0.03
C ARG A 181 -0.58 -3.80 0.91
N GLN A 182 -0.28 -3.67 2.20
CA GLN A 182 -1.17 -3.08 3.20
C GLN A 182 -1.33 -1.59 2.95
N LEU A 183 -0.25 -0.92 2.53
CA LEU A 183 -0.29 0.48 2.11
C LEU A 183 -1.20 0.68 0.88
N SER A 184 -1.12 -0.18 -0.13
CA SER A 184 -2.04 -0.17 -1.29
C SER A 184 -3.49 -0.40 -0.88
N LEU A 185 -3.75 -1.40 -0.03
CA LEU A 185 -5.10 -1.70 0.45
C LEU A 185 -5.72 -0.50 1.20
N LEU A 186 -4.95 0.16 2.07
CA LEU A 186 -5.40 1.35 2.78
C LEU A 186 -5.56 2.56 1.86
N ALA A 187 -4.70 2.71 0.85
CA ALA A 187 -4.84 3.76 -0.15
C ALA A 187 -6.14 3.59 -0.95
N THR A 188 -6.42 2.37 -1.44
CA THR A 188 -7.66 2.03 -2.15
C THR A 188 -8.88 2.31 -1.27
N MET A 189 -8.86 1.87 -0.01
CA MET A 189 -9.90 2.17 0.97
C MET A 189 -10.08 3.68 1.18
N PHE A 190 -8.99 4.44 1.29
CA PHE A 190 -9.05 5.88 1.49
C PHE A 190 -9.62 6.61 0.26
N ILE A 191 -9.24 6.19 -0.95
CA ILE A 191 -9.71 6.79 -2.20
C ILE A 191 -11.21 6.54 -2.37
N VAL A 192 -11.69 5.33 -2.12
CA VAL A 192 -13.12 4.97 -2.23
C VAL A 192 -13.98 5.80 -1.26
N ASP A 193 -13.46 6.10 -0.07
CA ASP A 193 -14.20 6.89 0.93
C ASP A 193 -14.24 8.40 0.61
N VAL A 194 -13.26 8.91 -0.13
CA VAL A 194 -13.05 10.35 -0.33
C VAL A 194 -13.51 10.81 -1.72
N ALA A 195 -13.38 9.97 -2.74
CA ALA A 195 -13.67 10.32 -4.12
C ALA A 195 -15.14 10.08 -4.48
N THR A 196 -15.77 11.06 -5.13
CA THR A 196 -17.10 10.89 -5.73
C THR A 196 -17.07 9.87 -6.88
N ASP A 197 -16.01 9.93 -7.70
CA ASP A 197 -15.75 9.00 -8.80
C ASP A 197 -14.39 8.31 -8.60
N PRO A 198 -14.32 7.16 -7.89
CA PRO A 198 -13.05 6.54 -7.53
C PRO A 198 -12.33 5.87 -8.71
N GLY A 199 -13.05 5.50 -9.78
CA GLY A 199 -12.51 4.71 -10.90
C GLY A 199 -11.22 5.27 -11.52
N PRO A 200 -11.18 6.54 -11.95
CA PRO A 200 -9.98 7.14 -12.50
C PRO A 200 -8.80 7.18 -11.52
N ILE A 201 -9.06 7.52 -10.25
CA ILE A 201 -8.00 7.63 -9.23
C ILE A 201 -7.44 6.25 -8.87
N LEU A 202 -8.29 5.23 -8.77
CA LEU A 202 -7.86 3.84 -8.55
C LEU A 202 -7.03 3.30 -9.72
N SER A 203 -7.39 3.66 -10.95
CA SER A 203 -6.59 3.32 -12.13
C SER A 203 -5.19 3.95 -12.08
N ILE A 204 -5.10 5.23 -11.71
CA ILE A 204 -3.82 5.91 -11.52
C ILE A 204 -3.03 5.30 -10.35
N LEU A 205 -3.71 4.89 -9.27
CA LEU A 205 -3.08 4.21 -8.13
C LEU A 205 -2.43 2.89 -8.57
N GLU A 206 -3.17 2.01 -9.23
CA GLU A 206 -2.62 0.75 -9.76
C GLU A 206 -1.52 1.00 -10.79
N GLY A 207 -1.69 2.02 -11.65
CA GLY A 207 -0.63 2.47 -12.55
C GLY A 207 0.64 2.87 -11.80
N SER A 208 0.52 3.60 -10.70
CA SER A 208 1.66 4.02 -9.88
C SER A 208 2.36 2.85 -9.18
N VAL A 209 1.60 1.85 -8.72
CA VAL A 209 2.15 0.62 -8.15
C VAL A 209 2.99 -0.12 -9.19
N ASN A 210 2.43 -0.38 -10.37
CA ASN A 210 3.12 -1.08 -11.44
C ASN A 210 4.33 -0.30 -11.96
N PHE A 211 4.23 1.02 -12.04
CA PHE A 211 5.34 1.88 -12.43
C PHE A 211 6.47 1.87 -11.40
N GLY A 212 6.15 1.92 -10.10
CA GLY A 212 7.11 1.78 -9.01
C GLY A 212 7.84 0.45 -9.05
N LEU A 213 7.11 -0.65 -9.28
CA LEU A 213 7.70 -1.98 -9.47
C LEU A 213 8.66 -2.01 -10.67
N ALA A 214 8.24 -1.48 -11.82
CA ALA A 214 9.06 -1.48 -13.04
C ALA A 214 10.39 -0.73 -12.86
N ILE A 215 10.33 0.49 -12.30
CA ILE A 215 11.53 1.30 -12.00
C ILE A 215 12.45 0.55 -11.05
N SER A 216 11.89 -0.12 -10.06
CA SER A 216 12.68 -0.75 -9.01
C SER A 216 13.36 -2.02 -9.46
N PHE A 217 12.71 -2.84 -10.30
CA PHE A 217 13.39 -3.95 -10.94
C PHE A 217 14.52 -3.48 -11.86
N ALA A 218 14.31 -2.37 -12.59
CA ALA A 218 15.35 -1.79 -13.42
C ALA A 218 16.54 -1.28 -12.59
N LEU A 219 16.27 -0.54 -11.50
CA LEU A 219 17.29 -0.03 -10.60
C LEU A 219 17.99 -1.13 -9.82
N GLY A 220 17.26 -2.09 -9.28
CA GLY A 220 17.82 -3.25 -8.57
C GLY A 220 18.75 -4.07 -9.46
N GLY A 221 18.34 -4.31 -10.72
CA GLY A 221 19.17 -4.98 -11.72
C GLY A 221 20.43 -4.21 -12.07
N LEU A 222 20.34 -2.87 -12.19
CA LEU A 222 21.50 -2.02 -12.39
C LEU A 222 22.45 -2.06 -11.19
N ILE A 223 21.95 -1.88 -9.96
CA ILE A 223 22.78 -1.90 -8.74
C ILE A 223 23.54 -3.21 -8.63
N THR A 224 22.86 -4.34 -8.86
CA THR A 224 23.44 -5.68 -8.85
C THR A 224 24.56 -5.85 -9.88
N ARG A 225 24.44 -5.23 -11.06
CA ARG A 225 25.47 -5.34 -12.11
C ARG A 225 26.76 -4.61 -11.76
N TRP A 226 26.69 -3.57 -10.92
CA TRP A 226 27.83 -2.70 -10.60
C TRP A 226 28.41 -2.95 -9.20
N SER A 227 27.81 -3.84 -8.39
CA SER A 227 28.36 -4.29 -7.09
C SER A 227 29.30 -5.47 -7.28
#